data_AF-A0ABD2XN92-F1
#
_entry.id   AF-A0ABD2XN92-F1
#
_cell.length_a   1.000
_cell.length_b   1.000
_cell.length_c   1.000
_cell.angle_alpha   90.00
_cell.angle_beta   90.00
_cell.angle_gamma   90.00
#
_symmetry.space_group_name_H-M   'P 1'
#
loop_
_entity.id
_entity.type
_entity.pdbx_description
1 polymer ?
#
loop_
_entity_poly.entity_id
_entity_poly.type
_entity_poly.pdbx_seq_one_letter_code
_entity_poly.pdbx_strand_id
1 'polypeptide(L)'
;MSLYDLIHLRPEEAEKRLTFEDYFDYGIMGDSECNIDDEYQEVCILHLCEKMSKRFFREWALEAFLELTHNRLPILCGEMIIENLMNEDLWNICLAAESTIHEDNVIKCNNKRTRRVRKASKKQKLD
;
A
#
# COMPACT_ATOMS: atom_id res chain seq x y z
N MET A 1 14.69 -20.60 -10.71
CA MET A 1 14.82 -20.82 -9.25
C MET A 1 13.77 -21.86 -8.86
N SER A 2 13.94 -22.75 -7.89
CA SER A 2 12.80 -23.64 -7.53
C SER A 2 11.84 -22.94 -6.55
N LEU A 3 10.58 -23.39 -6.48
CA LEU A 3 9.61 -22.93 -5.47
C LEU A 3 10.17 -23.12 -4.04
N TYR A 4 10.92 -24.21 -3.83
CA TYR A 4 11.58 -24.49 -2.56
C TYR A 4 12.64 -23.44 -2.20
N ASP A 5 13.50 -23.07 -3.17
CA ASP A 5 14.52 -22.03 -2.95
C ASP A 5 13.86 -20.69 -2.61
N LEU A 6 12.75 -20.38 -3.26
CA LEU A 6 11.97 -19.16 -3.09
C LEU A 6 11.35 -19.01 -1.71
N ILE A 7 10.73 -20.07 -1.19
CA ILE A 7 10.13 -20.09 0.15
C ILE A 7 11.20 -19.87 1.22
N HIS A 8 12.43 -20.36 1.02
CA HIS A 8 13.51 -20.25 1.99
C HIS A 8 14.32 -18.94 1.90
N LEU A 9 14.10 -18.12 0.89
CA LEU A 9 14.77 -16.82 0.80
C LEU A 9 14.36 -15.91 1.96
N ARG A 10 15.33 -15.16 2.49
CA ARG A 10 15.02 -14.06 3.40
C ARG A 10 14.20 -13.00 2.67
N PRO A 11 13.27 -12.31 3.34
CA PRO A 11 12.46 -11.26 2.72
C PRO A 11 13.30 -10.28 1.90
N GLU A 12 14.43 -9.81 2.44
CA GLU A 12 15.30 -8.81 1.81
C GLU A 12 16.03 -9.32 0.56
N GLU A 13 16.23 -10.65 0.45
CA GLU A 13 16.83 -11.30 -0.71
C GLU A 13 15.78 -11.65 -1.76
N ALA A 14 14.61 -12.11 -1.31
CA ALA A 14 13.42 -12.31 -2.12
C ALA A 14 13.04 -11.01 -2.83
N GLU A 15 13.01 -9.89 -2.10
CA GLU A 15 12.73 -8.54 -2.61
C GLU A 15 13.58 -8.13 -3.83
N LYS A 16 14.85 -8.56 -3.89
CA LYS A 16 15.79 -8.20 -4.95
C LYS A 16 15.75 -9.16 -6.14
N ARG A 17 15.32 -10.39 -5.91
CA ARG A 17 15.43 -11.50 -6.87
C ARG A 17 14.10 -11.87 -7.51
N LEU A 18 12.98 -11.58 -6.85
CA LEU A 18 11.65 -11.88 -7.34
C LEU A 18 11.10 -10.74 -8.17
N THR A 19 10.79 -11.06 -9.42
CA THR A 19 9.99 -10.22 -10.31
C THR A 19 8.55 -10.72 -10.34
N PHE A 20 7.64 -9.87 -10.85
CA PHE A 20 6.25 -10.25 -11.05
C PHE A 20 6.09 -11.41 -12.07
N GLU A 21 7.04 -11.55 -13.00
CA GLU A 21 7.06 -12.65 -13.98
C GLU A 21 7.37 -14.00 -13.32
N ASP A 22 8.29 -14.03 -12.35
CA ASP A 22 8.59 -15.24 -11.58
C ASP A 22 7.34 -15.78 -10.85
N TYR A 23 6.43 -14.91 -10.40
CA TYR A 23 5.16 -15.33 -9.80
C TYR A 23 4.23 -16.06 -10.78
N PHE A 24 4.16 -15.62 -12.04
CA PHE A 24 3.33 -16.28 -13.05
C PHE A 24 3.89 -17.65 -13.44
N ASP A 25 5.21 -17.76 -13.53
CA ASP A 25 5.91 -19.00 -13.86
C ASP A 25 5.75 -20.06 -12.75
N TYR A 26 5.76 -19.66 -11.46
CA TYR A 26 5.67 -20.61 -10.33
C TYR A 26 4.27 -20.78 -9.73
N GLY A 27 3.43 -19.74 -9.77
CA GLY A 27 2.14 -19.70 -9.05
C GLY A 27 0.91 -19.94 -9.93
N ILE A 28 1.01 -19.74 -11.25
CA ILE A 28 -0.16 -19.79 -12.15
C ILE A 28 0.02 -20.79 -13.30
N MET A 29 1.25 -21.07 -13.76
CA MET A 29 1.51 -21.91 -14.95
C MET A 29 2.56 -23.03 -14.78
N GLY A 30 3.12 -23.22 -13.59
CA GLY A 30 4.25 -24.14 -13.36
C GLY A 30 3.84 -25.61 -13.24
N ASP A 31 3.90 -26.31 -14.37
CA ASP A 31 3.93 -27.76 -14.61
C ASP A 31 3.07 -28.70 -13.75
N SER A 32 2.23 -29.46 -14.47
CA SER A 32 1.46 -30.64 -14.05
C SER A 32 2.28 -31.78 -13.40
N GLU A 33 3.58 -31.59 -13.13
CA GLU A 33 4.48 -32.56 -12.50
C GLU A 33 4.57 -32.41 -10.97
N CYS A 34 4.19 -31.25 -10.42
CA CYS A 34 4.13 -31.04 -8.99
C CYS A 34 2.85 -31.68 -8.43
N ASN A 35 2.92 -32.94 -7.97
CA ASN A 35 1.89 -33.55 -7.09
C ASN A 35 1.92 -32.90 -5.70
N ILE A 36 1.78 -31.58 -5.63
CA ILE A 36 1.62 -30.86 -4.39
C ILE A 36 0.12 -30.84 -4.13
N ASP A 37 -0.27 -31.33 -2.96
CA ASP A 37 -1.66 -31.28 -2.51
C ASP A 37 -2.15 -29.83 -2.50
N ASP A 38 -3.37 -29.60 -2.99
CA ASP A 38 -3.88 -28.26 -3.35
C ASP A 38 -3.76 -27.27 -2.17
N GLU A 39 -3.95 -27.74 -0.94
CA GLU A 39 -3.82 -26.94 0.30
C GLU A 39 -2.39 -26.44 0.54
N TYR A 40 -1.38 -27.26 0.26
CA TYR A 40 0.03 -26.86 0.40
C TYR A 40 0.44 -25.88 -0.70
N GLN A 41 -0.12 -26.03 -1.90
CA GLN A 41 0.11 -25.11 -3.00
C GLN A 41 -0.44 -23.72 -2.64
N GLU A 42 -1.65 -23.64 -2.09
CA GLU A 42 -2.26 -22.37 -1.68
C GLU A 42 -1.43 -21.66 -0.59
N VAL A 43 -0.97 -22.40 0.43
CA VAL A 43 -0.12 -21.83 1.50
C VAL A 43 1.21 -21.33 0.95
N CYS A 44 1.83 -22.06 0.02
CA CYS A 44 3.08 -21.62 -0.61
C CYS A 44 2.87 -20.35 -1.44
N ILE A 45 1.78 -20.28 -2.21
CA ILE A 45 1.42 -19.11 -3.01
C ILE A 45 1.15 -17.90 -2.10
N LEU A 46 0.37 -18.07 -1.04
CA LEU A 46 0.09 -17.00 -0.07
C LEU A 46 1.37 -16.47 0.57
N HIS A 47 2.29 -17.37 0.97
CA HIS A 47 3.56 -16.98 1.56
C HIS A 47 4.45 -16.19 0.58
N LEU A 48 4.47 -16.58 -0.70
CA LEU A 48 5.16 -15.88 -1.76
C LEU A 48 4.55 -14.51 -2.05
N CYS A 49 3.23 -14.45 -2.17
CA CYS A 49 2.46 -13.21 -2.32
C CYS A 49 2.78 -12.25 -1.18
N GLU A 50 2.80 -12.73 0.06
CA GLU A 50 3.10 -11.91 1.23
C GLU A 50 4.52 -11.32 1.14
N LYS A 51 5.53 -12.14 0.83
CA LYS A 51 6.91 -11.66 0.65
C LYS A 51 7.06 -10.64 -0.45
N MET A 52 6.44 -10.89 -1.61
CA MET A 52 6.55 -9.99 -2.75
C MET A 52 5.83 -8.67 -2.51
N SER A 53 4.58 -8.75 -2.04
CA SER A 53 3.75 -7.55 -1.81
C SER A 53 4.29 -6.65 -0.72
N LYS A 54 5.05 -7.19 0.26
CA LYS A 54 5.66 -6.42 1.34
C LYS A 54 6.51 -5.27 0.86
N ARG A 55 7.32 -5.48 -0.17
CA ARG A 55 8.15 -4.41 -0.75
C ARG A 55 7.32 -3.30 -1.37
N PHE A 56 6.36 -3.69 -2.21
CA PHE A 56 5.48 -2.75 -2.89
C PHE A 56 4.71 -1.89 -1.88
N PHE A 57 4.16 -2.53 -0.84
CA PHE A 57 3.43 -1.83 0.20
C PHE A 57 4.33 -0.98 1.09
N ARG A 58 5.58 -1.36 1.35
CA ARG A 58 6.52 -0.52 2.13
C ARG A 58 6.78 0.82 1.45
N GLU A 59 7.10 0.80 0.15
CA GLU A 59 7.39 2.02 -0.60
C GLU A 59 6.18 2.97 -0.61
N TRP A 60 4.98 2.44 -0.89
CA TRP A 60 3.75 3.24 -0.93
C TRP A 60 3.29 3.70 0.46
N ALA A 61 3.38 2.83 1.47
CA ALA A 61 2.96 3.14 2.82
C ALA A 61 3.86 4.18 3.47
N LEU A 62 5.16 4.24 3.14
CA LEU A 62 6.04 5.28 3.65
C LEU A 62 5.61 6.68 3.19
N GLU A 63 5.30 6.83 1.90
CA GLU A 63 4.79 8.10 1.36
C GLU A 63 3.46 8.47 2.02
N ALA A 64 2.50 7.54 2.04
CA ALA A 64 1.21 7.71 2.70
C ALA A 64 1.34 8.08 4.20
N PHE A 65 2.27 7.44 4.91
CA PHE A 65 2.54 7.71 6.32
C PHE A 65 3.11 9.12 6.54
N LEU A 66 4.04 9.56 5.70
CA LEU A 66 4.59 10.91 5.77
C LEU A 66 3.52 11.97 5.49
N GLU A 67 2.60 11.71 4.56
CA GLU A 67 1.44 12.58 4.32
C GLU A 67 0.50 12.65 5.53
N LEU A 68 0.10 11.50 6.07
CA LEU A 68 -0.80 11.38 7.23
C LEU A 68 -0.21 12.04 8.49
N THR A 69 1.10 11.92 8.69
CA THR A 69 1.79 12.56 9.81
C THR A 69 2.18 14.01 9.54
N HIS A 70 1.87 14.54 8.36
CA HIS A 70 2.26 15.88 7.90
C HIS A 70 3.77 16.15 8.06
N ASN A 71 4.60 15.16 7.75
CA ASN A 71 6.06 15.23 7.86
C ASN A 71 6.56 15.62 9.27
N ARG A 72 5.80 15.31 10.33
CA ARG A 72 6.20 15.61 11.72
C ARG A 72 7.34 14.73 12.23
N LEU A 73 7.58 13.61 11.55
CA LEU A 73 8.66 12.69 11.84
C LEU A 73 9.74 12.80 10.75
N PRO A 74 11.03 12.70 11.12
CA PRO A 74 12.10 12.52 10.14
C PRO A 74 11.86 11.28 9.28
N ILE A 75 12.24 11.32 8.00
CA ILE A 75 12.05 10.21 7.04
C ILE A 75 12.63 8.91 7.59
N LEU A 76 13.83 8.95 8.17
CA LEU A 76 14.48 7.79 8.78
C LEU A 76 13.63 7.12 9.87
N CYS A 77 12.91 7.92 10.68
CA CYS A 77 12.00 7.37 11.68
C CYS A 77 10.77 6.70 11.04
N GLY A 78 10.26 7.29 9.95
CA GLY A 78 9.19 6.69 9.16
C GLY A 78 9.61 5.35 8.56
N GLU A 79 10.80 5.29 7.96
CA GLU A 79 11.38 4.05 7.41
C GLU A 79 11.47 2.95 8.48
N MET A 80 12.00 3.27 9.66
CA MET A 80 12.10 2.30 10.77
C MET A 80 10.73 1.80 11.24
N ILE A 81 9.70 2.65 11.25
CA ILE A 81 8.35 2.22 11.62
C ILE A 81 7.81 1.28 10.55
N ILE A 82 7.82 1.71 9.30
CA ILE A 82 7.31 0.97 8.13
C ILE A 82 8.00 -0.39 7.97
N GLU A 83 9.30 -0.47 8.24
CA GLU A 83 10.06 -1.71 8.14
C GLU A 83 9.53 -2.82 9.06
N ASN A 84 8.98 -2.45 10.22
CA ASN A 84 8.49 -3.38 11.24
C ASN A 84 7.02 -3.79 11.08
N LEU A 85 6.32 -3.28 10.07
CA LEU A 85 4.89 -3.53 9.86
C LEU A 85 4.61 -4.75 8.98
N MET A 86 3.43 -5.35 9.19
CA MET A 86 2.88 -6.41 8.33
C MET A 86 2.15 -5.82 7.13
N ASN A 87 1.92 -6.60 6.08
CA ASN A 87 1.26 -6.11 4.85
C ASN A 87 -0.13 -5.54 5.11
N GLU A 88 -0.87 -6.12 6.06
CA GLU A 88 -2.17 -5.61 6.48
C GLU A 88 -2.05 -4.19 7.05
N ASP A 89 -1.07 -3.94 7.92
CA ASP A 89 -0.82 -2.61 8.49
C ASP A 89 -0.41 -1.61 7.39
N LEU A 90 0.49 -2.01 6.50
CA LEU A 90 0.95 -1.17 5.38
C LEU A 90 -0.22 -0.80 4.46
N TRP A 91 -1.08 -1.76 4.13
CA TRP A 91 -2.28 -1.55 3.35
C TRP A 91 -3.26 -0.59 4.03
N ASN A 92 -3.48 -0.75 5.34
CA ASN A 92 -4.36 0.13 6.11
C ASN A 92 -3.84 1.57 6.17
N ILE A 93 -2.52 1.78 6.22
CA ILE A 93 -1.92 3.12 6.11
C ILE A 93 -2.24 3.76 4.76
N CYS A 94 -2.07 3.03 3.66
CA CYS A 94 -2.41 3.51 2.32
C CYS A 94 -3.89 3.91 2.21
N LEU A 95 -4.80 3.07 2.71
CA LEU A 95 -6.25 3.36 2.71
C LEU A 95 -6.61 4.58 3.58
N ALA A 96 -5.94 4.75 4.72
CA ALA A 96 -6.16 5.90 5.58
C ALA A 96 -5.74 7.21 4.87
N ALA A 97 -4.59 7.22 4.20
CA ALA A 97 -4.14 8.38 3.43
C ALA A 97 -5.15 8.77 2.34
N GLU A 98 -5.65 7.80 1.57
CA GLU A 98 -6.68 8.04 0.56
C GLU A 98 -7.96 8.64 1.16
N SER A 99 -8.38 8.15 2.33
CA SER A 99 -9.57 8.64 3.03
C SER A 99 -9.42 10.11 3.46
N THR A 100 -8.23 10.53 3.88
CA THR A 100 -7.98 11.94 4.27
C THR A 100 -8.02 12.91 3.08
N ILE A 101 -7.60 12.46 1.89
CA ILE A 101 -7.68 13.26 0.65
C ILE A 101 -9.15 13.56 0.31
N HIS A 102 -10.05 12.61 0.54
CA HIS A 102 -11.48 12.82 0.33
C HIS A 102 -12.07 13.85 1.31
N GLU A 103 -11.72 13.79 2.59
CA GLU A 103 -12.21 14.73 3.60
C GLU A 103 -11.72 16.16 3.32
N ASP A 104 -10.44 16.34 3.01
CA ASP A 104 -9.86 17.65 2.70
C ASP A 104 -10.48 18.29 1.46
N ASN A 105 -10.81 17.48 0.45
CA ASN A 105 -11.49 17.94 -0.75
C ASN A 105 -12.94 18.35 -0.48
N VAL A 106 -13.66 17.61 0.37
CA VAL A 106 -15.01 17.95 0.81
C VAL A 106 -15.00 19.25 1.63
N ILE A 107 -14.05 19.42 2.55
CA ILE A 107 -13.90 20.64 3.35
C ILE A 107 -13.56 21.85 2.47
N LYS A 108 -12.64 21.70 1.50
CA LYS A 108 -12.32 22.75 0.51
C LYS A 108 -13.55 23.13 -0.31
N CYS A 109 -14.34 22.17 -0.76
CA CYS A 109 -15.58 22.41 -1.50
C CYS A 109 -16.62 23.16 -0.66
N ASN A 110 -16.82 22.76 0.60
CA ASN A 110 -17.74 23.41 1.53
C ASN A 110 -17.32 24.84 1.88
N ASN A 111 -16.01 25.07 2.06
CA ASN A 111 -15.46 26.41 2.32
C ASN A 111 -15.57 27.34 1.10
N LYS A 112 -15.42 26.81 -0.13
CA LYS A 112 -15.66 27.60 -1.36
C LYS A 112 -17.14 27.98 -1.48
N ARG A 113 -18.05 27.07 -1.16
CA ARG A 113 -19.51 27.29 -1.23
C ARG A 113 -19.97 28.36 -0.22
N THR A 114 -19.54 28.27 1.04
CA THR A 114 -19.84 29.27 2.08
C THR A 114 -19.27 30.65 1.77
N ARG A 115 -18.05 30.74 1.21
CA ARG A 115 -17.48 32.02 0.74
C ARG A 115 -18.28 32.65 -0.39
N ARG A 116 -18.80 31.86 -1.34
CA ARG A 116 -19.67 32.35 -2.43
C ARG A 116 -21.01 32.86 -1.90
N VAL A 117 -21.64 32.13 -0.98
CA VAL A 117 -22.90 32.55 -0.34
C VAL A 117 -22.72 33.87 0.40
N ARG A 118 -21.66 34.01 1.22
CA ARG A 118 -21.36 35.26 1.94
C ARG A 118 -21.08 36.45 1.01
N LYS A 119 -20.45 36.22 -0.15
CA LYS A 119 -20.23 37.27 -1.16
C LYS A 119 -21.55 37.68 -1.85
N ALA A 120 -22.43 36.72 -2.16
CA ALA A 120 -23.74 37.00 -2.75
C ALA A 120 -24.65 37.79 -1.79
N SER A 121 -24.71 37.41 -0.51
CA SER A 121 -25.51 38.11 0.51
C SER A 121 -25.00 39.51 0.85
N LYS A 122 -23.70 39.79 0.63
CA LYS A 122 -23.15 41.15 0.75
C LYS A 122 -23.45 42.01 -0.48
N LYS A 123 -23.57 41.40 -1.67
CA LYS A 123 -23.88 42.11 -2.91
C LYS A 123 -25.35 42.54 -2.99
N GLN A 124 -26.27 41.75 -2.42
CA GLN A 124 -27.70 42.09 -2.33
C GLN A 124 -28.06 43.14 -1.25
N LYS A 125 -27.10 43.59 -0.43
CA LYS A 125 -27.33 44.62 0.61
C LYS A 125 -26.80 46.01 0.24
N LEU A 126 -26.28 46.17 -0.98
CA LEU A 126 -25.72 47.43 -1.48
C LEU A 126 -26.49 48.03 -2.67
N ASP A 127 -27.59 47.40 -3.08
CA ASP A 127 -28.59 47.94 -4.01
C ASP A 127 -29.87 48.28 -3.21
#